data_AF-A0A496T6R6-F1
#
_entry.id   AF-A0A496T6R6-F1
#
_cell.length_a   1.000
_cell.length_b   1.000
_cell.length_c   1.000
_cell.angle_alpha   90.00
_cell.angle_beta   90.00
_cell.angle_gamma   90.00
#
_symmetry.space_group_name_H-M   'P 1'
#
loop_
_entity.id
_entity.type
_entity.pdbx_description
1 polymer ?
#
loop_
_entity_poly.entity_id
_entity_poly.type
_entity_poly.pdbx_seq_one_letter_code
_entity_poly.pdbx_strand_id
1 'polypeptide(L)'
;FDTGNPPAEGQDGWDFYSKVKEHIVYVHIKDALLRKSGEEAVFTFPGEGDGYVRQIVQDLLKSGYQGGMSIEPHLAAVIHLGKDADSETKAFETYVEYGRRFMKLVEGIES
;
A
#
# COMPACT_ATOMS: atom_id res chain seq x y z
N PHE A 1 5.21 -6.94 6.87
CA PHE A 1 3.86 -6.38 7.06
C PHE A 1 3.45 -5.71 5.77
N ASP A 2 2.22 -5.91 5.33
CA ASP A 2 1.67 -5.29 4.11
C ASP A 2 0.51 -4.40 4.55
N THR A 3 0.57 -3.11 4.20
CA THR A 3 -0.42 -2.10 4.62
C THR A 3 -1.81 -2.32 4.00
N GLY A 4 -1.89 -2.95 2.83
CA GLY A 4 -3.14 -3.15 2.09
C GLY A 4 -3.83 -4.48 2.39
N ASN A 5 -3.11 -5.48 2.92
CA ASN A 5 -3.68 -6.78 3.23
C ASN A 5 -4.81 -6.73 4.27
N PRO A 6 -4.69 -6.05 5.44
CA PRO A 6 -5.79 -6.00 6.40
C PRO A 6 -7.10 -5.46 5.81
N PRO A 7 -7.17 -4.26 5.19
CA PRO A 7 -8.43 -3.79 4.60
C PRO A 7 -8.90 -4.68 3.46
N ALA A 8 -8.00 -5.22 2.63
CA ALA A 8 -8.35 -6.17 1.57
C ALA A 8 -8.96 -7.48 2.13
N GLU A 9 -8.67 -7.83 3.40
CA GLU A 9 -9.28 -8.96 4.11
C GLU A 9 -10.51 -8.58 4.95
N GLY A 10 -10.91 -7.31 4.96
CA GLY A 10 -12.02 -6.80 5.76
C GLY A 10 -11.66 -6.50 7.22
N GLN A 11 -10.37 -6.29 7.51
CA GLN A 11 -9.85 -5.92 8.82
C GLN A 11 -9.43 -4.45 8.86
N ASP A 12 -9.52 -3.83 10.04
CA ASP A 12 -8.99 -2.49 10.26
C ASP A 12 -7.45 -2.52 10.18
N GLY A 13 -6.87 -1.73 9.27
CA GLY A 13 -5.43 -1.71 9.03
C GLY A 13 -4.62 -1.19 10.21
N TRP A 14 -5.14 -0.22 10.95
CA TRP A 14 -4.46 0.37 12.10
C TRP A 14 -4.44 -0.58 13.30
N ASP A 15 -5.57 -1.22 13.62
CA ASP A 15 -5.68 -2.22 14.68
C ASP A 15 -4.76 -3.42 14.40
N PHE A 16 -4.76 -3.93 13.16
CA PHE A 16 -3.85 -5.02 12.79
C PHE A 16 -2.39 -4.62 12.96
N TYR A 17 -1.98 -3.48 12.38
CA TYR A 17 -0.64 -2.95 12.49
C TYR A 17 -0.19 -2.80 13.96
N SER A 18 -1.03 -2.21 14.80
CA SER A 18 -0.71 -1.95 16.21
C SER A 18 -0.39 -3.23 16.99
N LYS A 19 -1.05 -4.35 16.65
CA LYS A 19 -0.84 -5.66 17.29
C LYS A 19 0.44 -6.37 16.84
N VAL A 20 0.96 -6.05 15.66
CA VAL A 20 2.14 -6.75 15.10
C VAL A 20 3.37 -5.87 14.98
N LYS A 21 3.26 -4.55 15.22
CA LYS A 21 4.30 -3.53 15.04
C LYS A 21 5.67 -3.94 15.56
N GLU A 22 5.74 -4.47 16.78
CA GLU A 22 7.00 -4.85 17.43
C GLU A 22 7.73 -6.02 16.72
N HIS A 23 7.03 -6.74 15.84
CA HIS A 23 7.56 -7.87 15.08
C HIS A 23 7.79 -7.55 13.60
N ILE A 24 7.58 -6.29 13.17
CA ILE A 24 7.76 -5.89 11.78
C ILE A 24 9.23 -5.71 11.47
N VAL A 25 9.75 -6.54 10.56
CA VAL A 25 11.13 -6.45 10.02
C VAL A 25 11.21 -5.88 8.60
N TYR A 26 10.10 -5.92 7.87
CA TYR A 26 10.00 -5.45 6.49
C TYR A 26 8.56 -5.01 6.17
N VAL A 27 8.40 -4.00 5.32
CA VAL A 27 7.09 -3.46 4.94
C VAL A 27 6.90 -3.47 3.43
N HIS A 28 5.74 -3.96 2.99
CA HIS A 28 5.23 -3.76 1.64
C HIS A 28 4.17 -2.66 1.66
N ILE A 29 4.34 -1.64 0.83
CA ILE A 29 3.42 -0.54 0.68
C ILE A 29 2.42 -0.90 -0.41
N LYS A 30 1.23 -1.26 0.04
CA LYS A 30 0.03 -1.55 -0.74
C LYS A 30 -1.14 -0.80 -0.10
N ASP A 31 -2.13 -0.40 -0.85
CA ASP A 31 -3.32 0.22 -0.28
C ASP A 31 -4.58 -0.35 -0.91
N ALA A 32 -5.63 -0.45 -0.10
CA ALA A 32 -6.90 -1.03 -0.50
C ALA A 32 -8.05 -0.42 0.30
N LEU A 33 -9.23 -0.38 -0.30
CA LEU A 33 -10.47 -0.08 0.41
C LEU A 33 -10.84 -1.24 1.33
N LEU A 34 -11.51 -0.94 2.45
CA LEU A 34 -12.00 -1.95 3.38
C LEU A 34 -13.02 -2.85 2.69
N ARG A 35 -12.64 -4.11 2.46
CA ARG A 35 -13.48 -5.12 1.81
C ARG A 35 -14.69 -5.43 2.69
N LYS A 36 -15.90 -5.32 2.13
CA LYS A 36 -17.12 -5.81 2.79
C LYS A 36 -17.32 -7.29 2.51
N SER A 37 -18.10 -7.95 3.37
CA SER A 37 -18.40 -9.38 3.22
C SER A 37 -19.01 -9.68 1.85
N GLY A 38 -18.36 -10.55 1.08
CA GLY A 38 -18.80 -10.97 -0.25
C GLY A 38 -18.36 -10.08 -1.41
N GLU A 39 -17.59 -9.01 -1.14
CA GLU A 39 -16.99 -8.16 -2.19
C GLU A 39 -15.55 -8.61 -2.51
N GLU A 40 -15.07 -8.29 -3.70
CA GLU A 40 -13.65 -8.42 -4.05
C GLU A 40 -12.82 -7.27 -3.46
N ALA A 41 -11.53 -7.50 -3.22
CA ALA A 41 -10.64 -6.45 -2.74
C ALA A 41 -10.40 -5.39 -3.83
N VAL A 42 -10.54 -4.11 -3.47
CA VAL A 42 -10.27 -2.97 -4.36
C VAL A 42 -8.98 -2.30 -3.92
N PHE A 43 -7.94 -2.42 -4.75
CA PHE A 43 -6.62 -1.81 -4.50
C PHE A 43 -6.54 -0.39 -5.06
N THR A 44 -5.81 0.49 -4.38
CA THR A 44 -5.70 1.92 -4.70
C THR A 44 -4.24 2.37 -4.72
N PHE A 45 -3.99 3.64 -5.07
CA PHE A 45 -2.69 4.27 -4.82
C PHE A 45 -2.45 4.48 -3.32
N PRO A 46 -1.19 4.66 -2.89
CA PRO A 46 -0.87 4.76 -1.48
C PRO A 46 -1.45 6.05 -0.89
N GLY A 47 -2.21 5.93 0.19
CA GLY A 47 -2.91 7.03 0.86
C GLY A 47 -4.31 7.31 0.31
N GLU A 48 -4.79 6.54 -0.65
CA GLU A 48 -6.16 6.65 -1.20
C GLU A 48 -7.10 5.56 -0.67
N GLY A 49 -6.57 4.56 0.05
CA GLY A 49 -7.34 3.47 0.63
C GLY A 49 -7.48 3.55 2.14
N ASP A 50 -8.04 2.48 2.70
CA ASP A 50 -8.27 2.28 4.14
C ASP A 50 -7.11 1.51 4.80
N GLY A 51 -5.94 1.42 4.15
CA GLY A 51 -4.74 0.76 4.68
C GLY A 51 -3.93 1.59 5.66
N TYR A 52 -4.33 2.82 5.96
CA TYR A 52 -3.63 3.72 6.89
C TYR A 52 -2.15 3.97 6.52
N VAL A 53 -1.80 3.92 5.23
CA VAL A 53 -0.40 4.00 4.75
C VAL A 53 0.35 5.18 5.37
N ARG A 54 -0.23 6.38 5.34
CA ARG A 54 0.41 7.59 5.88
C ARG A 54 0.68 7.47 7.38
N GLN A 55 -0.30 7.03 8.14
CA GLN A 55 -0.25 6.93 9.60
C GLN A 55 0.75 5.84 10.03
N ILE A 56 0.72 4.68 9.37
CA ILE A 56 1.62 3.57 9.68
C ILE A 56 3.06 3.95 9.36
N VAL A 57 3.33 4.52 8.19
CA VAL A 57 4.69 4.96 7.81
C VAL A 57 5.19 6.01 8.78
N GLN A 58 4.36 7.00 9.13
CA GLN A 58 4.72 8.01 10.12
C GLN A 58 5.04 7.39 11.49
N ASP A 59 4.25 6.45 11.96
CA ASP A 59 4.47 5.79 13.24
C ASP A 59 5.72 4.90 13.25
N LEU A 60 5.97 4.16 12.16
CA LEU A 60 7.20 3.37 11.98
C LEU A 60 8.45 4.26 12.04
N LEU A 61 8.47 5.36 11.26
CA LEU A 61 9.59 6.31 11.25
C LEU A 61 9.81 6.93 12.63
N LYS A 62 8.74 7.39 13.30
CA LYS A 62 8.81 7.95 14.66
C LYS A 62 9.28 6.94 15.70
N SER A 63 9.01 5.65 15.48
CA SER A 63 9.40 4.56 16.39
C SER A 63 10.82 4.06 16.15
N GLY A 64 11.57 4.69 15.24
CA GLY A 64 12.95 4.31 14.93
C GLY A 64 13.07 3.06 14.07
N TYR A 65 12.03 2.64 13.36
CA TYR A 65 12.12 1.54 12.40
C TYR A 65 13.23 1.80 11.38
N GLN A 66 14.17 0.86 11.26
CA GLN A 66 15.32 0.93 10.34
C GLN A 66 15.23 -0.09 9.19
N GLY A 67 14.14 -0.83 9.11
CA GLY A 67 13.95 -1.85 8.06
C GLY A 67 13.61 -1.23 6.71
N GLY A 68 13.65 -2.05 5.66
CA GLY A 68 13.27 -1.61 4.31
C GLY A 68 11.76 -1.49 4.13
N MET A 69 11.38 -0.68 3.14
CA MET A 69 10.02 -0.63 2.59
C MET A 69 10.10 -0.79 1.08
N SER A 70 9.30 -1.67 0.49
CA SER A 70 9.09 -1.76 -0.95
C SER A 70 7.66 -1.37 -1.30
N ILE A 71 7.43 -0.95 -2.54
CA ILE A 71 6.06 -0.83 -3.07
C ILE A 71 5.61 -2.17 -3.65
N GLU A 72 4.36 -2.55 -3.41
CA GLU A 72 3.75 -3.75 -4.01
C GLU A 72 2.41 -3.39 -4.66
N PRO A 73 2.41 -2.57 -5.74
CA PRO A 73 1.18 -2.24 -6.44
C PRO A 73 0.59 -3.51 -7.06
N HIS A 74 -0.68 -3.78 -6.80
CA HIS A 74 -1.41 -4.86 -7.46
C HIS A 74 -1.79 -4.45 -8.89
N LEU A 75 -0.80 -4.52 -9.79
CA LEU A 75 -0.92 -4.20 -11.22
C LEU A 75 -1.96 -5.08 -11.96
N ALA A 76 -2.30 -6.25 -11.43
CA ALA A 76 -3.28 -7.16 -12.03
C ALA A 76 -4.67 -6.52 -12.21
N ALA A 77 -5.10 -5.64 -11.29
CA ALA A 77 -6.35 -4.88 -11.43
C ALA A 77 -6.27 -3.81 -12.55
N VAL A 78 -5.07 -3.30 -12.83
CA VAL A 78 -4.80 -2.30 -13.88
C VAL A 78 -4.68 -2.95 -15.26
N ILE A 79 -4.16 -4.18 -15.32
CA ILE A 79 -3.86 -4.90 -16.57
C ILE A 79 -5.06 -5.71 -17.10
N HIS A 80 -6.02 -6.09 -16.27
CA HIS A 80 -7.17 -6.90 -16.70
C HIS A 80 -8.11 -6.24 -17.74
N LEU A 81 -7.82 -5.01 -18.19
CA LEU A 81 -8.59 -4.29 -19.22
C LEU A 81 -7.96 -4.28 -20.62
N GLY A 82 -6.82 -4.94 -20.89
CA GLY A 82 -6.32 -5.00 -22.27
C GLY A 82 -5.16 -5.95 -22.53
N LYS A 83 -5.38 -6.98 -23.35
CA LYS A 83 -4.34 -7.86 -23.92
C LYS A 83 -3.66 -7.18 -25.12
N ASP A 84 -3.07 -6.01 -24.92
CA ASP A 84 -2.37 -5.26 -25.97
C ASP A 84 -0.96 -4.86 -25.53
N ALA A 85 -0.08 -4.56 -26.49
CA ALA A 85 1.30 -4.08 -26.24
C ALA A 85 1.37 -2.82 -25.35
N ASP A 86 0.27 -2.07 -25.24
CA ASP A 86 0.10 -0.93 -24.33
C ASP A 86 0.07 -1.33 -22.84
N SER A 87 -0.22 -2.58 -22.53
CA SER A 87 -0.39 -3.04 -21.14
C SER A 87 0.91 -3.02 -20.34
N GLU A 88 2.04 -3.37 -20.97
CA GLU A 88 3.37 -3.32 -20.31
C GLU A 88 3.79 -1.89 -20.02
N THR A 89 3.64 -0.98 -20.98
CA THR A 89 3.92 0.45 -20.79
C THR A 89 3.04 1.05 -19.69
N LYS A 90 1.73 0.78 -19.70
CA LYS A 90 0.81 1.26 -18.66
C LYS A 90 1.13 0.67 -17.29
N ALA A 91 1.51 -0.61 -17.22
CA ALA A 91 1.93 -1.25 -15.98
C ALA A 91 3.20 -0.59 -15.41
N PHE A 92 4.18 -0.32 -16.26
CA PHE A 92 5.41 0.38 -15.89
C PHE A 92 5.10 1.82 -15.41
N GLU A 93 4.33 2.58 -16.16
CA GLU A 93 3.95 3.95 -15.81
C GLU A 93 3.18 4.00 -14.49
N THR A 94 2.25 3.07 -14.28
CA THR A 94 1.50 2.95 -13.03
C THR A 94 2.40 2.59 -11.86
N TYR A 95 3.35 1.68 -12.05
CA TYR A 95 4.34 1.32 -11.03
C TYR A 95 5.21 2.54 -10.65
N VAL A 96 5.70 3.28 -11.64
CA VAL A 96 6.51 4.49 -11.43
C VAL A 96 5.69 5.57 -10.71
N GLU A 97 4.45 5.78 -11.11
CA GLU A 97 3.56 6.75 -10.47
C GLU A 97 3.26 6.37 -9.01
N TYR A 98 3.01 5.09 -8.74
CA TYR A 98 2.80 4.59 -7.38
C TYR A 98 4.01 4.90 -6.49
N GLY A 99 5.22 4.63 -6.98
CA GLY A 99 6.47 4.97 -6.28
C GLY A 99 6.61 6.47 -6.03
N ARG A 100 6.34 7.31 -7.03
CA ARG A 100 6.39 8.78 -6.89
C ARG A 100 5.39 9.31 -5.86
N ARG A 101 4.17 8.78 -5.82
CA ARG A 101 3.16 9.14 -4.82
C ARG A 101 3.59 8.72 -3.42
N PHE A 102 4.14 7.52 -3.28
CA PHE A 102 4.67 7.06 -2.00
C PHE A 102 5.83 7.96 -1.51
N MET A 103 6.78 8.30 -2.37
CA MET A 103 7.88 9.22 -2.03
C MET A 103 7.36 10.58 -1.54
N LYS A 104 6.41 11.19 -2.25
CA LYS A 104 5.79 12.46 -1.81
C LYS A 104 5.10 12.34 -0.45
N LEU A 105 4.45 11.21 -0.18
CA LEU A 105 3.83 10.94 1.11
C LEU A 105 4.87 10.93 2.23
N VAL A 106 6.01 10.27 2.01
CA VAL A 106 7.14 10.20 2.96
C VAL A 106 7.78 11.57 3.17
N GLU A 107 8.06 12.30 2.10
CA GLU A 107 8.61 13.67 2.16
C GLU A 107 7.72 14.59 3.01
N GLY A 108 6.39 14.48 2.85
CA GLY A 108 5.43 15.24 3.66
C GLY A 108 5.23 14.74 5.08
N ILE A 109 5.89 13.65 5.51
CA ILE A 109 5.93 13.18 6.91
C ILE A 109 7.19 13.71 7.60
N GLU A 110 8.30 13.83 6.87
CA GLU A 110 9.60 14.26 7.40
C GLU A 110 9.76 15.79 7.47
N SER A 111 8.90 16.55 6.78
CA SER A 111 8.83 18.02 6.82
C SER A 111 8.24 18.57 8.12
#